data_AF-A0A259DMX7-F1
#
_entry.id   AF-A0A259DMX7-F1
#
_cell.length_a   1.000
_cell.length_b   1.000
_cell.length_c   1.000
_cell.angle_alpha   90.00
_cell.angle_beta   90.00
_cell.angle_gamma   90.00
#
_symmetry.space_group_name_H-M   'P 1'
#
loop_
_entity.id
_entity.type
_entity.pdbx_description
1 polymer ?
#
loop_
_entity_poly.entity_id
_entity_poly.type
_entity_poly.pdbx_seq_one_letter_code
_entity_poly.pdbx_strand_id
1 'polypeptide(L)'
;MLTSGFIRSRRALEDVIAPSVVIPESANIVSPQQSPNLGENKMNNILIPVDGSKNSDMAVKHAVRTYGKDPNAHFHLCNVQPILYRHISKFLSKQNIDEWHAERASQAAVSASSYLEKQGLNFSFTYACGDKGNAIRDEAIRLECDRIVIGTSKKNSLSRLFENSTTAKLLEISDIPVEVVTGSSLPALERWGIPALGAGAATALMAVVID
;
A
#
# COMPACT_ATOMS: atom_id res chain seq x y z
N MET A 1 -15.98 15.57 -12.02
CA MET A 1 -15.98 16.33 -10.76
C MET A 1 -15.94 15.33 -9.64
N LEU A 2 -14.77 15.17 -9.00
CA LEU A 2 -14.55 14.23 -7.91
C LEU A 2 -14.41 15.04 -6.61
N THR A 3 -15.21 14.70 -5.60
CA THR A 3 -15.28 15.38 -4.30
C THR A 3 -14.52 14.59 -3.24
N SER A 4 -13.20 14.46 -3.42
CA SER A 4 -12.33 13.75 -2.48
C SER A 4 -12.31 14.43 -1.10
N GLY A 5 -13.00 13.83 -0.12
CA GLY A 5 -12.91 14.23 1.27
C GLY A 5 -11.53 13.92 1.84
N PHE A 6 -10.82 14.94 2.32
CA PHE A 6 -9.41 14.84 2.71
C PHE A 6 -9.23 15.05 4.22
N ILE A 7 -8.85 14.00 4.95
CA ILE A 7 -8.53 14.07 6.38
C ILE A 7 -7.01 14.01 6.54
N ARG A 8 -6.41 15.14 6.96
CA ARG A 8 -4.98 15.28 7.24
C ARG A 8 -4.77 15.48 8.74
N SER A 9 -3.92 14.65 9.35
CA SER A 9 -3.50 14.87 10.74
C SER A 9 -2.67 16.16 10.85
N ARG A 10 -2.95 16.99 11.86
CA ARG A 10 -2.21 18.24 12.11
C ARG A 10 -1.03 18.00 13.06
N ARG A 11 0.20 18.10 12.56
CA ARG A 11 1.41 18.44 13.32
C ARG A 11 2.49 18.99 12.39
N ALA A 12 3.42 19.75 12.98
CA ALA A 12 4.54 20.44 12.33
C ALA A 12 4.15 21.47 11.23
N LEU A 13 4.08 22.74 11.63
CA LEU A 13 4.52 23.90 10.83
C LEU A 13 4.63 25.11 11.78
N GLU A 14 5.83 25.33 12.30
CA GLU A 14 6.19 26.53 13.07
C GLU A 14 7.51 27.11 12.53
N ASP A 15 7.54 28.44 12.43
CA ASP A 15 8.65 29.38 12.50
C ASP A 15 9.70 29.64 11.37
N VAL A 16 9.94 30.96 11.23
CA VAL A 16 11.07 31.73 10.63
C VAL A 16 10.96 32.17 9.15
N ILE A 17 11.47 33.38 8.88
CA ILE A 17 11.12 34.29 7.78
C ILE A 17 12.37 34.87 7.07
N ALA A 18 12.54 34.59 5.76
CA ALA A 18 13.19 35.41 4.70
C ALA A 18 14.65 35.93 4.92
N PRO A 19 15.27 36.74 4.02
CA PRO A 19 15.03 37.01 2.58
C PRO A 19 16.26 36.84 1.64
N SER A 20 16.05 37.14 0.36
CA SER A 20 16.90 37.06 -0.85
C SER A 20 18.32 37.67 -0.87
N VAL A 21 19.24 37.09 -1.67
CA VAL A 21 20.39 37.73 -2.37
C VAL A 21 20.68 37.02 -3.72
N VAL A 22 21.28 37.73 -4.69
CA VAL A 22 21.93 37.27 -5.95
C VAL A 22 23.01 38.32 -6.31
N ILE A 23 24.02 38.19 -7.20
CA ILE A 23 24.43 37.34 -8.36
C ILE A 23 26.00 37.45 -8.47
N PRO A 24 26.77 36.93 -9.49
CA PRO A 24 26.51 35.97 -10.59
C PRO A 24 27.61 34.86 -10.78
N GLU A 25 27.40 34.07 -11.84
CA GLU A 25 28.28 33.14 -12.60
C GLU A 25 29.79 33.44 -12.78
N SER A 26 30.65 32.39 -12.73
CA SER A 26 31.82 32.18 -13.64
C SER A 26 32.59 30.84 -13.46
N ALA A 27 33.15 30.33 -14.57
CA ALA A 27 34.37 29.49 -14.69
C ALA A 27 34.43 28.00 -14.22
N ASN A 28 33.77 27.10 -14.97
CA ASN A 28 34.39 25.99 -15.72
C ASN A 28 35.46 25.04 -15.07
N ILE A 29 35.07 23.81 -14.69
CA ILE A 29 35.93 22.60 -14.66
C ILE A 29 35.14 21.39 -15.21
N VAL A 30 35.81 20.52 -15.98
CA VAL A 30 35.22 19.30 -16.57
C VAL A 30 35.40 18.08 -15.67
N SER A 31 34.34 17.28 -15.51
CA SER A 31 34.38 15.88 -15.01
C SER A 31 33.11 15.11 -15.43
N PRO A 32 33.14 13.76 -15.50
CA PRO A 32 32.08 12.98 -16.13
C PRO A 32 30.77 12.95 -15.31
N GLN A 33 29.65 12.77 -16.02
CA GLN A 33 28.29 12.75 -15.45
C GLN A 33 28.01 11.49 -14.62
N GLN A 34 28.47 11.48 -13.36
CA GLN A 34 27.80 10.71 -12.31
C GLN A 34 26.51 11.45 -11.94
N SER A 35 25.34 10.90 -12.28
CA SER A 35 24.03 11.49 -11.99
C SER A 35 23.84 11.71 -10.46
N PRO A 36 23.81 12.95 -9.96
CA PRO A 36 23.94 13.22 -8.53
C PRO A 36 22.56 13.30 -7.84
N ASN A 37 21.83 12.20 -7.77
CA ASN A 37 20.64 12.10 -6.90
C ASN A 37 21.05 11.70 -5.47
N LEU A 38 21.95 12.51 -4.89
CA LEU A 38 22.40 12.39 -3.51
C LEU A 38 21.46 13.20 -2.61
N GLY A 39 20.44 12.54 -2.05
CA GLY A 39 19.70 13.08 -0.91
C GLY A 39 18.63 14.12 -1.23
N GLU A 40 17.93 14.03 -2.38
CA GLU A 40 16.54 14.47 -2.36
C GLU A 40 15.80 13.64 -1.30
N ASN A 41 15.23 14.30 -0.29
CA ASN A 41 14.49 13.62 0.78
C ASN A 41 13.08 13.26 0.29
N LYS A 42 13.01 12.41 -0.74
CA LYS A 42 11.77 12.01 -1.40
C LYS A 42 10.90 11.25 -0.40
N MET A 43 9.66 11.70 -0.23
CA MET A 43 8.64 10.97 0.52
C MET A 43 8.39 9.61 -0.12
N ASN A 44 8.34 8.57 0.71
CA ASN A 44 8.11 7.19 0.32
C ASN A 44 6.60 6.92 0.43
N ASN A 45 5.88 7.12 -0.66
CA ASN A 45 4.42 7.20 -0.68
C ASN A 45 3.83 5.81 -0.94
N ILE A 46 3.17 5.23 0.08
CA ILE A 46 2.72 3.83 0.06
C ILE A 46 1.19 3.78 0.05
N LEU A 47 0.58 3.42 -1.08
CA LEU A 47 -0.87 3.23 -1.18
C LEU A 47 -1.28 1.85 -0.63
N ILE A 48 -2.29 1.83 0.22
CA ILE A 48 -2.86 0.60 0.79
C ILE A 48 -4.38 0.62 0.57
N PRO A 49 -4.91 -0.19 -0.36
CA PRO A 49 -6.34 -0.38 -0.51
C PRO A 49 -6.97 -1.05 0.71
N VAL A 50 -7.99 -0.40 1.29
CA VAL A 50 -8.72 -0.87 2.48
C VAL A 50 -10.20 -1.06 2.18
N ASP A 51 -10.76 -2.19 2.63
CA ASP A 51 -12.19 -2.53 2.47
C ASP A 51 -12.80 -3.14 3.74
N GLY A 52 -12.16 -2.94 4.90
CA GLY A 52 -12.56 -3.50 6.18
C GLY A 52 -12.30 -5.01 6.31
N SER A 53 -11.72 -5.66 5.31
CA SER A 53 -11.43 -7.09 5.36
C SER A 53 -10.16 -7.41 6.15
N LYS A 54 -10.08 -8.66 6.64
CA LYS A 54 -8.85 -9.21 7.22
C LYS A 54 -7.67 -9.21 6.24
N ASN A 55 -7.91 -9.12 4.93
CA ASN A 55 -6.87 -9.03 3.91
C ASN A 55 -6.25 -7.63 3.87
N SER A 56 -7.05 -6.57 3.80
CA SER A 56 -6.52 -5.20 3.91
C SER A 56 -5.82 -4.97 5.24
N ASP A 57 -6.36 -5.51 6.33
CA ASP A 57 -5.74 -5.47 7.66
C ASP A 57 -4.35 -6.14 7.71
N MET A 58 -4.12 -7.22 6.95
CA MET A 58 -2.81 -7.84 6.80
C MET A 58 -1.87 -6.99 5.96
N ALA A 59 -2.35 -6.38 4.87
CA ALA A 59 -1.58 -5.47 4.03
C ALA A 59 -1.07 -4.27 4.83
N VAL A 60 -1.93 -3.63 5.63
CA VAL A 60 -1.56 -2.52 6.52
C VAL A 60 -0.49 -2.96 7.54
N LYS A 61 -0.70 -4.09 8.23
CA LYS A 61 0.26 -4.62 9.24
C LYS A 61 1.61 -5.00 8.64
N HIS A 62 1.64 -5.41 7.36
CA HIS A 62 2.86 -5.68 6.62
C HIS A 62 3.55 -4.39 6.17
N ALA A 63 2.83 -3.45 5.54
CA ALA A 63 3.38 -2.17 5.13
C ALA A 63 3.97 -1.38 6.31
N VAL A 64 3.29 -1.37 7.45
CA VAL A 64 3.80 -0.80 8.71
C VAL A 64 5.07 -1.48 9.19
N ARG A 65 5.16 -2.82 9.12
CA ARG A 65 6.36 -3.57 9.54
C ARG A 65 7.56 -3.30 8.63
N THR A 66 7.32 -3.17 7.33
CA THR A 66 8.37 -3.06 6.30
C THR A 66 8.83 -1.61 6.15
N TYR A 67 7.91 -0.64 6.15
CA TYR A 67 8.17 0.77 5.83
C TYR A 67 8.02 1.71 7.03
N GLY A 68 7.30 1.35 8.09
CA GLY A 68 7.04 2.21 9.26
C GLY A 68 8.26 2.51 10.16
N LYS A 69 9.49 2.23 9.68
CA LYS A 69 10.76 2.69 10.28
C LYS A 69 11.42 3.81 9.48
N ASP A 70 10.98 4.04 8.25
CA ASP A 70 11.43 5.13 7.40
C ASP A 70 10.68 6.42 7.83
N PRO A 71 11.37 7.47 8.30
CA PRO A 71 10.72 8.71 8.73
C PRO A 71 10.04 9.46 7.57
N ASN A 72 10.38 9.12 6.32
CA ASN A 72 9.80 9.69 5.11
C ASN A 72 8.65 8.82 4.54
N ALA A 73 8.29 7.70 5.19
CA ALA A 73 7.16 6.89 4.77
C ALA A 73 5.83 7.61 5.09
N HIS A 74 4.97 7.74 4.08
CA HIS A 74 3.61 8.23 4.23
C HIS A 74 2.61 7.22 3.68
N PHE A 75 1.67 6.79 4.53
CA PHE A 75 0.70 5.75 4.19
C PHE A 75 -0.59 6.35 3.65
N HIS A 76 -0.91 6.10 2.40
CA HIS A 76 -2.20 6.48 1.80
C HIS A 76 -3.18 5.30 1.95
N LEU A 77 -4.18 5.44 2.82
CA LEU A 77 -5.30 4.51 2.87
C LEU A 77 -6.33 4.90 1.81
N CYS A 78 -6.66 3.99 0.89
CA CYS A 78 -7.66 4.23 -0.15
C CYS A 78 -8.81 3.22 -0.07
N ASN A 79 -10.06 3.70 -0.09
CA ASN A 79 -11.23 2.84 -0.26
C ASN A 79 -11.93 3.13 -1.60
N VAL A 80 -12.23 2.09 -2.39
CA VAL A 80 -13.04 2.23 -3.60
C VAL A 80 -14.46 1.71 -3.37
N GLN A 81 -15.43 2.62 -3.50
CA GLN A 81 -16.86 2.31 -3.49
C GLN A 81 -17.35 1.96 -4.92
N PRO A 82 -18.29 1.01 -5.06
CA PRO A 82 -18.92 0.73 -6.35
C PRO A 82 -19.90 1.83 -6.74
N ILE A 83 -19.98 2.16 -8.03
CA ILE A 83 -20.96 3.13 -8.54
C ILE A 83 -22.39 2.57 -8.35
N LEU A 84 -23.25 3.30 -7.64
CA LEU A 84 -24.66 2.91 -7.50
C LEU A 84 -25.42 3.08 -8.82
N TYR A 85 -26.18 2.04 -9.22
CA TYR A 85 -27.00 2.09 -10.42
C TYR A 85 -28.16 3.09 -10.29
N ARG A 86 -28.39 3.83 -11.39
CA ARG A 86 -29.33 4.98 -11.54
C ARG A 86 -30.77 4.76 -11.06
N HIS A 87 -31.20 3.51 -10.84
CA HIS A 87 -32.52 3.19 -10.31
C HIS A 87 -32.65 3.44 -8.80
N ILE A 88 -31.57 3.24 -8.03
CA ILE A 88 -31.52 3.59 -6.60
C ILE A 88 -31.44 5.13 -6.45
N SER A 89 -30.70 5.78 -7.35
CA SER A 89 -30.55 7.24 -7.44
C SER A 89 -31.83 8.02 -7.78
N LYS A 90 -32.99 7.36 -7.89
CA LYS A 90 -34.31 8.00 -8.00
C LYS A 90 -34.93 8.32 -6.64
N PHE A 91 -34.48 7.68 -5.56
CA PHE A 91 -35.02 7.83 -4.21
C PHE A 91 -34.06 8.56 -3.25
N LEU A 92 -32.86 8.92 -3.71
CA LEU A 92 -31.83 9.64 -2.96
C LEU A 92 -31.34 10.83 -3.80
N SER A 93 -31.12 11.98 -3.17
CA SER A 93 -30.43 13.09 -3.82
C SER A 93 -28.96 12.71 -4.11
N LYS A 94 -28.29 13.43 -5.02
CA LYS A 94 -26.85 13.23 -5.26
C LYS A 94 -26.02 13.39 -3.98
N GLN A 95 -26.34 14.41 -3.18
CA GLN A 95 -25.66 14.68 -1.92
C GLN A 95 -25.78 13.48 -0.96
N ASN A 96 -26.98 12.91 -0.81
CA ASN A 96 -27.20 11.72 0.03
C ASN A 96 -26.41 10.49 -0.45
N ILE A 97 -26.11 10.39 -1.76
CA ILE A 97 -25.32 9.29 -2.34
C ILE A 97 -23.83 9.50 -2.05
N ASP A 98 -23.33 10.72 -2.22
CA ASP A 98 -21.93 11.06 -1.95
C ASP A 98 -21.62 10.94 -0.44
N GLU A 99 -22.54 11.40 0.42
CA GLU A 99 -22.49 11.22 1.89
C GLU A 99 -22.48 9.73 2.28
N TRP A 100 -23.36 8.91 1.69
CA TRP A 100 -23.42 7.46 1.93
C TRP A 100 -22.14 6.74 1.48
N HIS A 101 -21.55 7.14 0.36
CA HIS A 101 -20.26 6.62 -0.08
C HIS A 101 -19.13 7.01 0.87
N ALA A 102 -19.07 8.27 1.30
CA ALA A 102 -18.06 8.76 2.25
C ALA A 102 -18.17 8.06 3.61
N GLU A 103 -19.38 7.87 4.13
CA GLU A 103 -19.61 7.17 5.40
C GLU A 103 -19.14 5.71 5.32
N ARG A 104 -19.54 4.97 4.28
CA ARG A 104 -19.14 3.57 4.09
C ARG A 104 -17.65 3.40 3.84
N ALA A 105 -17.03 4.35 3.16
CA ALA A 105 -15.60 4.37 2.95
C ALA A 105 -14.83 4.61 4.25
N SER A 106 -15.30 5.57 5.07
CA SER A 106 -14.78 5.83 6.41
C SER A 106 -14.90 4.59 7.33
N GLN A 107 -16.09 3.97 7.39
CA GLN A 107 -16.34 2.74 8.15
C GLN A 107 -15.38 1.61 7.75
N ALA A 108 -15.08 1.44 6.46
CA ALA A 108 -14.13 0.45 5.96
C ALA A 108 -12.66 0.74 6.32
N ALA A 109 -12.32 2.00 6.59
CA ALA A 109 -10.98 2.44 6.96
C ALA A 109 -10.68 2.36 8.47
N VAL A 110 -11.70 2.37 9.35
CA VAL A 110 -11.55 2.47 10.81
C VAL A 110 -10.50 1.52 11.40
N SER A 111 -10.47 0.25 10.96
CA SER A 111 -9.49 -0.73 11.47
C SER A 111 -8.05 -0.35 11.13
N ALA A 112 -7.83 0.15 9.91
CA ALA A 112 -6.52 0.53 9.38
C ALA A 112 -6.02 1.86 9.94
N SER A 113 -6.88 2.90 9.99
CA SER A 113 -6.53 4.19 10.59
C SER A 113 -6.24 4.04 12.08
N SER A 114 -7.13 3.37 12.84
CA SER A 114 -6.93 3.09 14.26
C SER A 114 -5.66 2.28 14.56
N TYR A 115 -5.12 1.55 13.59
CA TYR A 115 -3.85 0.84 13.73
C TYR A 115 -2.66 1.77 13.46
N LEU A 116 -2.69 2.56 12.38
CA LEU A 116 -1.64 3.54 12.05
C LEU A 116 -1.50 4.63 13.13
N GLU A 117 -2.62 5.15 13.65
CA GLU A 117 -2.66 6.10 14.77
C GLU A 117 -1.97 5.53 16.02
N LYS A 118 -2.22 4.26 16.36
CA LYS A 118 -1.59 3.57 17.49
C LYS A 118 -0.11 3.25 17.28
N GLN A 119 0.42 3.43 16.08
CA GLN A 119 1.86 3.36 15.80
C GLN A 119 2.50 4.75 15.65
N GLY A 120 1.71 5.83 15.71
CA GLY A 120 2.18 7.20 15.54
C GLY A 120 2.65 7.53 14.12
N LEU A 121 2.18 6.79 13.11
CA LEU A 121 2.68 6.88 11.73
C LEU A 121 1.94 7.95 10.91
N ASN A 122 2.65 8.56 9.97
CA ASN A 122 2.09 9.52 9.02
C ASN A 122 1.20 8.80 8.01
N PHE A 123 -0.08 9.19 7.95
CA PHE A 123 -1.02 8.64 6.99
C PHE A 123 -2.06 9.67 6.52
N SER A 124 -2.80 9.33 5.47
CA SER A 124 -3.98 10.06 5.03
C SER A 124 -5.00 9.07 4.46
N PHE A 125 -6.28 9.38 4.60
CA PHE A 125 -7.37 8.58 4.03
C PHE A 125 -8.00 9.30 2.84
N THR A 126 -8.24 8.56 1.77
CA THR A 126 -9.01 8.98 0.60
C THR A 126 -10.01 7.90 0.19
N TYR A 127 -11.05 8.29 -0.55
CA TYR A 127 -11.96 7.36 -1.19
C TYR A 127 -12.22 7.76 -2.65
N ALA A 128 -12.52 6.77 -3.47
CA ALA A 128 -12.86 6.91 -4.88
C ALA A 128 -14.09 6.06 -5.22
N CYS A 129 -14.74 6.36 -6.35
CA CYS A 129 -15.91 5.62 -6.84
C CYS A 129 -15.65 5.12 -8.26
N GLY A 130 -15.75 3.81 -8.51
CA GLY A 130 -15.44 3.23 -9.82
C GLY A 130 -15.22 1.73 -9.82
N ASP A 131 -14.54 1.23 -10.86
CA ASP A 131 -13.89 -0.09 -10.80
C ASP A 131 -12.71 -0.04 -9.82
N LYS A 132 -12.53 -1.10 -9.02
CA LYS A 132 -11.49 -1.15 -7.99
C LYS A 132 -10.09 -1.09 -8.57
N GLY A 133 -9.80 -1.85 -9.63
CA GLY A 133 -8.44 -1.94 -10.19
C GLY A 133 -7.98 -0.61 -10.78
N ASN A 134 -8.82 -0.02 -11.63
CA ASN A 134 -8.52 1.26 -12.26
C ASN A 134 -8.47 2.40 -11.23
N ALA A 135 -9.47 2.52 -10.34
CA ALA A 135 -9.51 3.61 -9.36
C ALA A 135 -8.34 3.57 -8.35
N ILE A 136 -7.85 2.38 -7.97
CA ILE A 136 -6.65 2.25 -7.13
C ILE A 136 -5.39 2.70 -7.89
N ARG A 137 -5.23 2.30 -9.16
CA ARG A 137 -4.10 2.74 -10.00
C ARG A 137 -4.10 4.25 -10.19
N ASP A 138 -5.25 4.82 -10.57
CA ASP A 138 -5.35 6.23 -10.89
C ASP A 138 -5.17 7.11 -9.64
N GLU A 139 -5.65 6.64 -8.48
CA GLU A 139 -5.37 7.27 -7.17
C GLU A 139 -3.89 7.15 -6.76
N ALA A 140 -3.22 6.01 -7.04
CA ALA A 140 -1.79 5.85 -6.82
C ALA A 140 -0.95 6.83 -7.65
N ILE A 141 -1.31 7.03 -8.92
CA ILE A 141 -0.68 8.02 -9.80
C ILE A 141 -0.96 9.44 -9.30
N ARG A 142 -2.21 9.76 -8.94
CA ARG A 142 -2.63 11.09 -8.44
C ARG A 142 -2.00 11.46 -7.09
N LEU A 143 -1.53 10.48 -6.33
CA LEU A 143 -0.83 10.65 -5.05
C LEU A 143 0.69 10.42 -5.16
N GLU A 144 1.24 10.28 -6.37
CA GLU A 144 2.67 10.04 -6.63
C GLU A 144 3.24 8.91 -5.76
N CYS A 145 2.51 7.79 -5.69
CA CYS A 145 2.85 6.63 -4.86
C CYS A 145 3.95 5.77 -5.50
N ASP A 146 5.02 5.50 -4.73
CA ASP A 146 6.10 4.60 -5.11
C ASP A 146 5.68 3.12 -5.10
N ARG A 147 4.57 2.80 -4.43
CA ARG A 147 4.09 1.42 -4.23
C ARG A 147 2.60 1.33 -3.94
N ILE A 148 1.99 0.23 -4.35
CA ILE A 148 0.66 -0.22 -3.93
C ILE A 148 0.82 -1.54 -3.16
N VAL A 149 0.37 -1.62 -1.90
CA VAL A 149 0.45 -2.83 -1.07
C VAL A 149 -0.96 -3.40 -0.84
N ILE A 150 -1.18 -4.66 -1.26
CA ILE A 150 -2.50 -5.31 -1.25
C ILE A 150 -2.46 -6.70 -0.60
N GLY A 151 -3.53 -7.06 0.12
CA GLY A 151 -3.61 -8.31 0.87
C GLY A 151 -4.42 -9.41 0.15
N THR A 152 -4.04 -10.68 0.36
CA THR A 152 -4.73 -11.83 -0.22
C THR A 152 -4.72 -13.09 0.68
N SER A 153 -5.62 -14.04 0.40
CA SER A 153 -6.00 -15.14 1.31
C SER A 153 -5.33 -16.49 1.00
N LYS A 154 -4.52 -16.99 1.96
CA LYS A 154 -4.04 -18.40 2.11
C LYS A 154 -3.10 -18.96 1.02
N LYS A 155 -2.40 -20.04 1.38
CA LYS A 155 -1.38 -20.80 0.61
C LYS A 155 -1.45 -20.70 -0.91
N ASN A 156 -2.56 -21.09 -1.54
CA ASN A 156 -2.67 -21.21 -2.99
C ASN A 156 -2.94 -19.86 -3.70
N SER A 157 -2.66 -18.73 -3.05
CA SER A 157 -2.98 -17.38 -3.51
C SER A 157 -2.48 -17.06 -4.92
N LEU A 158 -1.28 -17.50 -5.33
CA LEU A 158 -0.74 -17.19 -6.66
C LEU A 158 -1.64 -17.72 -7.79
N SER A 159 -2.11 -18.98 -7.67
CA SER A 159 -3.09 -19.56 -8.59
C SER A 159 -4.50 -18.96 -8.47
N ARG A 160 -4.78 -18.27 -7.36
CA ARG A 160 -6.06 -17.63 -7.04
C ARG A 160 -6.05 -16.10 -7.21
N LEU A 161 -4.97 -15.49 -7.73
CA LEU A 161 -4.98 -14.05 -8.00
C LEU A 161 -6.06 -13.69 -9.03
N PHE A 162 -6.35 -14.61 -9.96
CA PHE A 162 -7.47 -14.55 -10.90
C PHE A 162 -8.86 -14.55 -10.22
N GLU A 163 -9.01 -15.09 -9.00
CA GLU A 163 -10.25 -14.98 -8.22
C GLU A 163 -10.38 -13.60 -7.56
N ASN A 164 -9.27 -13.01 -7.09
CA ASN A 164 -9.25 -11.65 -6.57
C ASN A 164 -9.06 -10.64 -7.70
N SER A 165 -10.15 -10.37 -8.42
CA SER A 165 -10.18 -9.49 -9.62
C SER A 165 -9.48 -8.15 -9.45
N THR A 166 -9.47 -7.56 -8.24
CA THR A 166 -8.74 -6.31 -7.98
C THR A 166 -7.23 -6.50 -8.00
N THR A 167 -6.71 -7.60 -7.45
CA THR A 167 -5.28 -7.95 -7.53
C THR A 167 -4.88 -8.33 -8.95
N ALA A 168 -5.65 -9.19 -9.62
CA ALA A 168 -5.39 -9.53 -11.02
C ALA A 168 -5.36 -8.28 -11.90
N LYS A 169 -6.34 -7.36 -11.74
CA LYS A 169 -6.37 -6.14 -12.54
C LYS A 169 -5.19 -5.23 -12.26
N LEU A 170 -4.86 -4.97 -10.99
CA LEU A 170 -3.68 -4.15 -10.65
C LEU A 170 -2.37 -4.71 -11.21
N LEU A 171 -2.19 -6.03 -11.19
CA LEU A 171 -1.01 -6.68 -11.79
C LEU A 171 -1.00 -6.65 -13.34
N GLU A 172 -2.16 -6.42 -13.97
CA GLU A 172 -2.29 -6.25 -15.43
C GLU A 172 -2.03 -4.80 -15.87
N ILE A 173 -2.43 -3.79 -15.08
CA ILE A 173 -2.46 -2.37 -15.51
C ILE A 173 -1.54 -1.42 -14.74
N SER A 174 -0.92 -1.82 -13.63
CA SER A 174 -0.16 -0.89 -12.78
C SER A 174 1.30 -0.75 -13.21
N ASP A 175 1.65 0.45 -13.68
CA ASP A 175 3.04 0.87 -13.89
C ASP A 175 3.80 1.09 -12.55
N ILE A 176 3.04 1.26 -11.45
CA ILE A 176 3.55 1.40 -10.08
C ILE A 176 3.72 0.00 -9.45
N PRO A 177 4.83 -0.30 -8.75
CA PRO A 177 5.06 -1.59 -8.10
C PRO A 177 3.91 -2.05 -7.18
N VAL A 178 3.38 -3.24 -7.43
CA VAL A 178 2.29 -3.86 -6.66
C VAL A 178 2.84 -4.98 -5.77
N GLU A 179 2.76 -4.82 -4.45
CA GLU A 179 3.21 -5.80 -3.47
C GLU A 179 2.04 -6.60 -2.91
N VAL A 180 2.09 -7.93 -3.10
CA VAL A 180 1.00 -8.85 -2.74
C VAL A 180 1.31 -9.60 -1.44
N VAL A 181 0.62 -9.23 -0.37
CA VAL A 181 0.79 -9.77 0.98
C VAL A 181 -0.12 -10.99 1.18
N THR A 182 0.46 -12.18 1.14
CA THR A 182 -0.26 -13.44 1.38
C THR A 182 -0.40 -13.74 2.88
N GLY A 183 -1.61 -14.09 3.33
CA GLY A 183 -1.84 -14.48 4.72
C GLY A 183 -1.02 -15.72 5.14
N SER A 184 -0.19 -15.58 6.16
CA SER A 184 0.83 -16.57 6.55
C SER A 184 0.24 -17.87 7.10
N SER A 185 0.25 -18.91 6.28
CA SER A 185 0.28 -20.30 6.72
C SER A 185 1.19 -21.11 5.80
N LEU A 186 2.51 -20.97 6.00
CA LEU A 186 3.47 -21.99 5.63
C LEU A 186 3.89 -22.68 6.94
N PRO A 187 3.73 -24.01 7.11
CA PRO A 187 4.48 -24.73 8.13
C PRO A 187 5.98 -24.49 7.89
N ALA A 188 6.77 -24.35 8.95
CA ALA A 188 8.17 -23.93 8.86
C ALA A 188 9.06 -24.83 7.97
N LEU A 189 8.60 -26.05 7.69
CA LEU A 189 9.26 -27.04 6.84
C LEU A 189 9.41 -26.60 5.37
N GLU A 190 8.49 -25.82 4.81
CA GLU A 190 8.62 -25.28 3.44
C GLU A 190 9.69 -24.17 3.31
N ARG A 191 10.33 -23.77 4.42
CA ARG A 191 11.46 -22.82 4.39
C ARG A 191 12.78 -23.48 3.96
N TRP A 192 12.83 -24.81 3.87
CA TRP A 192 13.91 -25.57 3.24
C TRP A 192 13.52 -25.95 1.79
N GLY A 193 13.60 -24.97 0.88
CA GLY A 193 13.55 -25.23 -0.55
C GLY A 193 14.77 -26.07 -0.96
N ILE A 194 14.53 -27.30 -1.40
CA ILE A 194 15.51 -28.40 -1.47
C ILE A 194 16.76 -28.07 -2.32
N PRO A 195 17.97 -28.08 -1.74
CA PRO A 195 19.24 -28.08 -2.47
C PRO A 195 19.94 -29.45 -2.33
N ALA A 196 19.24 -30.54 -2.66
CA ALA A 196 19.68 -31.92 -2.41
C ALA A 196 19.39 -32.91 -3.56
N LEU A 197 19.61 -32.47 -4.80
CA LEU A 197 19.86 -33.37 -5.94
C LEU A 197 21.36 -33.35 -6.28
N GLY A 198 22.19 -33.85 -5.36
CA GLY A 198 23.63 -33.92 -5.52
C GLY A 198 24.33 -34.56 -4.32
N ALA A 199 25.09 -35.63 -4.58
CA ALA A 199 25.80 -36.48 -3.61
C ALA A 199 24.93 -37.21 -2.57
N GLY A 200 25.25 -38.48 -2.30
CA GLY A 200 24.54 -39.30 -1.33
C GLY A 200 25.12 -39.17 0.09
N ALA A 201 24.25 -39.11 1.10
CA ALA A 201 24.59 -39.29 2.51
C ALA A 201 23.55 -40.21 3.15
N ALA A 202 24.00 -41.12 4.02
CA ALA A 202 23.19 -42.25 4.47
C ALA A 202 22.05 -41.86 5.42
N THR A 203 20.84 -42.37 5.15
CA THR A 203 19.81 -42.58 6.18
C THR A 203 20.25 -43.74 7.09
N ALA A 204 20.99 -43.41 8.15
CA ALA A 204 21.53 -44.40 9.08
C ALA A 204 21.37 -43.97 10.55
N LEU A 205 20.88 -44.92 11.37
CA LEU A 205 20.82 -44.89 12.85
C LEU A 205 19.84 -43.85 13.43
N MET A 206 19.24 -43.99 14.63
CA MET A 206 18.89 -45.08 15.59
C MET A 206 18.00 -44.36 16.67
N ALA A 207 17.25 -44.96 17.60
CA ALA A 207 16.63 -46.28 17.82
C ALA A 207 15.80 -46.16 19.13
N VAL A 208 15.58 -47.28 19.85
CA VAL A 208 15.10 -47.37 21.25
C VAL A 208 13.59 -47.01 21.41
N VAL A 209 12.66 -47.97 21.49
CA VAL A 209 12.46 -49.08 22.46
C VAL A 209 12.13 -48.58 23.88
N ILE A 210 10.86 -48.64 24.24
CA ILE A 210 10.37 -48.85 25.62
C ILE A 210 9.14 -49.76 25.51
N ASP A 211 9.17 -50.89 26.25
CA ASP A 211 8.13 -51.95 26.44
C ASP A 211 6.96 -52.03 25.44
#